data_AF-A0A8S0FTQ7-F1
#
_entry.id   AF-A0A8S0FTQ7-F1
#
_cell.length_a   1.000
_cell.length_b   1.000
_cell.length_c   1.000
_cell.angle_alpha   90.00
_cell.angle_beta   90.00
_cell.angle_gamma   90.00
#
_symmetry.space_group_name_H-M   'P 1'
#
loop_
_entity.id
_entity.type
_entity.pdbx_description
1 polymer ?
#
loop_
_entity_poly.entity_id
_entity_poly.type
_entity_poly.pdbx_seq_one_letter_code
_entity_poly.pdbx_strand_id
1 'polypeptide(L)'
;MINQHGDINHTHEVLQDDSKCEMIVGIDHFMTASAKYCDILLPDLMPTEQEDLISHESAGNMGYVILAQPATSAKFERKPIYWMLSEVAKRLGPDVYQTFTEGRSQHEWIKYLHAKTKERNPEMPDYEEMKTTVDL
;
A
#
# COMPACT_ATOMS: atom_id res chain seq x y z
N MET A 1 -13.42 2.30 8.04
CA MET A 1 -14.84 1.97 7.84
C MET A 1 -15.66 2.58 8.97
N ILE A 2 -15.79 1.96 10.15
CA ILE A 2 -16.72 2.45 11.19
C ILE A 2 -16.41 3.84 11.78
N ASN A 3 -15.13 4.22 11.89
CA ASN A 3 -14.70 5.40 12.66
C ASN A 3 -14.71 6.73 11.90
N GLN A 4 -15.07 6.73 10.61
CA GLN A 4 -15.11 7.94 9.76
C GLN A 4 -16.54 8.34 9.37
N HIS A 5 -17.56 7.61 9.83
CA HIS A 5 -18.97 7.92 9.58
C HIS A 5 -19.58 8.75 10.73
N GLY A 6 -20.47 9.67 10.38
CA GLY A 6 -21.10 10.58 11.36
C GLY A 6 -22.06 9.91 12.34
N ASP A 7 -22.56 8.71 12.01
CA ASP A 7 -23.36 7.87 12.91
C ASP A 7 -22.74 6.46 13.01
N ILE A 8 -21.88 6.30 14.00
CA ILE A 8 -21.15 5.05 14.22
C ILE A 8 -22.05 3.93 14.74
N ASN A 9 -23.15 4.26 15.43
CA ASN A 9 -24.06 3.27 15.99
C ASN A 9 -24.90 2.64 14.89
N HIS A 10 -25.45 3.46 13.99
CA HIS A 10 -26.14 2.93 12.81
C HIS A 10 -25.19 2.10 11.93
N THR A 11 -23.96 2.58 11.73
CA THR A 11 -22.94 1.84 10.97
C THR A 11 -22.62 0.49 11.61
N HIS A 12 -22.54 0.42 12.94
CA HIS A 12 -22.38 -0.84 13.67
C HIS A 12 -23.52 -1.81 13.40
N GLU A 13 -24.77 -1.36 13.45
CA GLU A 13 -25.94 -2.20 13.17
C GLU A 13 -25.92 -2.76 11.75
N VAL A 14 -25.55 -1.93 10.77
CA VAL A 14 -25.48 -2.33 9.35
C VAL A 14 -24.38 -3.36 9.11
N LEU A 15 -23.19 -3.15 9.69
CA LEU A 15 -22.04 -4.05 9.51
C LEU A 15 -22.15 -5.38 10.27
N GLN A 16 -23.17 -5.55 11.10
CA GLN A 16 -23.49 -6.82 11.77
C GLN A 16 -24.62 -7.59 11.07
N ASP A 17 -25.19 -7.02 10.02
CA ASP A 17 -26.33 -7.58 9.30
C ASP A 17 -25.86 -8.23 7.98
N ASP A 18 -25.59 -9.54 8.05
CA ASP A 18 -25.12 -10.34 6.91
C ASP A 18 -26.12 -10.36 5.74
N SER A 19 -27.39 -9.98 5.96
CA SER A 19 -28.37 -9.85 4.87
C SER A 19 -28.11 -8.62 3.97
N LYS A 20 -27.31 -7.67 4.45
CA LYS A 20 -26.96 -6.43 3.74
C LYS A 20 -25.58 -6.48 3.11
N CYS A 21 -24.65 -7.27 3.67
CA CYS A 21 -23.30 -7.45 3.14
C CYS A 21 -22.84 -8.89 3.40
N GLU A 22 -22.66 -9.66 2.33
CA GLU A 22 -22.39 -11.10 2.43
C GLU A 22 -20.93 -11.43 2.77
N MET A 23 -20.00 -10.48 2.56
CA MET A 23 -18.58 -10.67 2.86
C MET A 23 -17.85 -9.33 2.95
N ILE A 24 -17.06 -9.19 4.02
CA ILE A 24 -16.16 -8.06 4.25
C ILE A 24 -14.72 -8.58 4.29
N VAL A 25 -13.91 -8.12 3.34
CA VAL A 25 -12.46 -8.39 3.30
C VAL A 25 -11.71 -7.13 3.70
N GLY A 26 -10.92 -7.20 4.77
CA GLY A 26 -10.06 -6.13 5.25
C GLY A 26 -8.59 -6.39 4.92
N ILE A 27 -7.90 -5.36 4.44
CA ILE A 27 -6.43 -5.32 4.37
C ILE A 27 -5.97 -4.20 5.31
N ASP A 28 -5.26 -4.55 6.37
CA ASP A 28 -4.88 -3.60 7.42
C ASP A 28 -3.55 -4.01 8.06
N HIS A 29 -2.84 -3.05 8.65
CA HIS A 29 -1.62 -3.30 9.42
C HIS A 29 -1.95 -3.61 10.88
N PHE A 30 -3.08 -3.09 11.36
CA PHE A 30 -3.52 -3.19 12.75
C PHE A 30 -4.91 -3.80 12.86
N MET A 31 -5.21 -4.36 14.04
CA MET A 31 -6.56 -4.75 14.40
C MET A 31 -7.40 -3.51 14.74
N THR A 32 -7.79 -2.76 13.72
CA THR A 32 -8.58 -1.53 13.86
C THR A 32 -10.01 -1.84 14.30
N ALA A 33 -10.78 -0.82 14.71
CA ALA A 33 -12.21 -0.99 14.99
C ALA A 33 -12.98 -1.52 13.77
N SER A 34 -12.52 -1.21 12.55
CA SER A 34 -13.12 -1.73 11.32
C SER A 34 -12.76 -3.21 11.07
N ALA A 35 -11.53 -3.62 11.42
CA ALA A 35 -11.07 -5.00 11.25
C ALA A 35 -11.92 -6.02 12.02
N LYS A 36 -12.57 -5.62 13.12
CA LYS A 36 -13.48 -6.47 13.90
C LYS A 36 -14.74 -6.92 13.16
N TYR A 37 -15.08 -6.24 12.07
CA TYR A 37 -16.24 -6.55 11.24
C TYR A 37 -15.85 -7.34 9.97
N CYS A 38 -14.57 -7.64 9.76
CA CYS A 38 -14.12 -8.35 8.56
C CYS A 38 -14.23 -9.87 8.76
N ASP A 39 -14.75 -10.56 7.75
CA ASP A 39 -14.74 -12.03 7.69
C ASP A 39 -13.35 -12.57 7.37
N ILE A 40 -12.63 -11.85 6.50
CA ILE A 40 -11.25 -12.14 6.13
C ILE A 40 -10.42 -10.90 6.41
N LEU A 41 -9.36 -11.06 7.21
CA LEU A 41 -8.38 -10.01 7.47
C LEU A 41 -7.02 -10.45 6.92
N LEU A 42 -6.48 -9.67 5.98
CA LEU A 42 -5.17 -9.88 5.38
C LEU A 42 -4.18 -8.86 5.94
N PRO A 43 -3.10 -9.30 6.61
CA PRO A 43 -2.26 -8.38 7.35
C PRO A 43 -1.14 -7.82 6.44
N ASP A 44 -1.18 -6.51 6.21
CA ASP A 44 -0.25 -5.80 5.32
C ASP A 44 1.00 -5.28 6.05
N LEU A 45 2.03 -4.90 5.30
CA LEU A 45 3.27 -4.29 5.82
C LEU A 45 3.09 -2.81 6.10
N MET A 46 3.64 -2.34 7.22
CA MET A 46 3.71 -0.91 7.49
C MET A 46 4.65 -0.22 6.50
N PRO A 47 4.50 1.09 6.25
CA PRO A 47 5.44 1.84 5.40
C PRO A 47 6.90 1.72 5.85
N THR A 48 7.16 1.51 7.14
CA THR A 48 8.51 1.31 7.69
C THR A 48 9.11 -0.07 7.39
N GLU A 49 8.36 -0.97 6.77
CA GLU A 49 8.73 -2.37 6.53
C GLU A 49 8.87 -2.70 5.04
N GLN A 50 8.64 -1.73 4.18
CA GLN A 50 8.71 -1.88 2.74
C GLN A 50 9.36 -0.66 2.09
N GLU A 51 9.82 -0.86 0.87
CA GLU A 51 10.31 0.23 0.03
C GLU A 51 9.12 0.93 -0.63
N ASP A 52 9.16 2.26 -0.74
CA ASP A 52 8.14 3.05 -1.42
C ASP A 52 8.70 4.36 -2.00
N LEU A 53 8.06 4.87 -3.05
CA LEU A 53 8.37 6.18 -3.64
C LEU A 53 7.21 7.14 -3.36
N ILE A 54 7.40 8.01 -2.38
CA ILE A 54 6.34 8.86 -1.85
C ILE A 54 6.46 10.25 -2.48
N SER A 55 5.40 10.69 -3.17
CA SER A 55 5.32 12.04 -3.73
C SER A 55 5.01 13.10 -2.68
N HIS A 56 5.36 14.35 -2.97
CA HIS A 56 5.00 15.52 -2.18
C HIS A 56 3.51 15.58 -1.81
N GLU A 57 3.20 16.07 -0.60
CA GLU A 57 1.83 16.27 -0.13
C GLU A 57 1.09 17.37 -0.90
N SER A 58 -0.23 17.26 -1.03
CA SER A 58 -1.03 18.20 -1.83
C SER A 58 -1.01 19.67 -1.34
N ALA A 59 -0.53 19.97 -0.13
CA ALA A 59 -0.60 21.29 0.50
C ALA A 59 0.73 21.79 1.09
N GLY A 60 1.86 21.17 0.73
CA GLY A 60 3.18 21.61 1.18
C GLY A 60 3.74 22.79 0.37
N ASN A 61 4.65 23.56 0.98
CA ASN A 61 5.29 24.72 0.36
C ASN A 61 6.57 24.36 -0.43
N MET A 62 6.97 23.09 -0.48
CA MET A 62 8.22 22.64 -1.10
C MET A 62 8.04 21.29 -1.77
N GLY A 63 8.28 21.21 -3.08
CA GLY A 63 8.29 19.92 -3.77
C GLY A 63 9.41 19.01 -3.25
N TYR A 64 9.06 17.79 -2.83
CA TYR A 64 10.00 16.74 -2.49
C TYR A 64 9.51 15.38 -2.99
N VAL A 65 10.42 14.42 -3.04
CA VAL A 65 10.13 13.01 -3.18
C VAL A 65 10.91 12.27 -2.11
N ILE A 66 10.31 11.27 -1.49
CA ILE A 66 10.96 10.44 -0.49
C ILE A 66 11.05 9.02 -1.06
N LEU A 67 12.28 8.50 -1.15
CA LEU A 67 12.49 7.07 -1.32
C LEU A 67 12.56 6.44 0.08
N ALA A 68 11.45 5.86 0.51
CA ALA A 68 11.39 5.17 1.79
C ALA A 68 12.10 3.82 1.67
N GLN A 69 12.98 3.52 2.63
CA GLN A 69 13.60 2.21 2.76
C GLN A 69 13.09 1.51 4.02
N PRO A 70 12.98 0.16 4.01
CA PRO A 70 12.51 -0.58 5.16
C PRO A 70 13.48 -0.39 6.34
N ALA A 71 12.99 0.26 7.40
CA ALA A 71 13.72 0.43 8.66
C ALA A 71 13.67 -0.84 9.52
N THR A 72 12.67 -1.69 9.30
CA THR A 72 12.52 -2.99 9.97
C THR A 72 12.09 -4.06 8.99
N SER A 73 12.40 -5.33 9.28
CA SER A 73 11.93 -6.45 8.45
C SER A 73 10.45 -6.74 8.69
N ALA A 74 9.78 -7.28 7.66
CA ALA A 74 8.47 -7.89 7.80
C ALA A 74 8.46 -8.93 8.93
N LYS A 75 7.45 -8.88 9.79
CA LYS A 75 7.26 -9.82 10.92
C LYS A 75 6.03 -10.69 10.69
N PHE A 76 6.09 -11.93 11.18
CA PHE A 76 5.00 -12.91 11.11
C PHE A 76 4.61 -13.23 9.66
N GLU A 77 3.32 -13.42 9.39
CA GLU A 77 2.80 -13.82 8.07
C GLU A 77 2.48 -12.64 7.12
N ARG A 78 2.83 -11.41 7.53
CA ARG A 78 2.49 -10.20 6.79
C ARG A 78 3.14 -10.16 5.41
N LYS A 79 2.40 -9.63 4.44
CA LYS A 79 2.83 -9.47 3.05
C LYS A 79 2.48 -8.07 2.56
N PRO A 80 3.25 -7.47 1.64
CA PRO A 80 2.88 -6.18 1.09
C PRO A 80 1.61 -6.30 0.24
N ILE A 81 0.76 -5.27 0.24
CA ILE A 81 -0.49 -5.23 -0.50
C ILE A 81 -0.31 -5.51 -1.99
N TYR A 82 0.80 -5.05 -2.60
CA TYR A 82 1.10 -5.35 -4.00
C TYR A 82 1.24 -6.86 -4.25
N TRP A 83 1.90 -7.58 -3.33
CA TRP A 83 2.01 -9.04 -3.41
C TRP A 83 0.63 -9.70 -3.26
N MET A 84 -0.18 -9.25 -2.30
CA MET A 84 -1.52 -9.82 -2.08
C MET A 84 -2.41 -9.67 -3.30
N LEU A 85 -2.49 -8.45 -3.85
CA LEU A 85 -3.31 -8.17 -5.03
C LEU A 85 -2.77 -8.85 -6.29
N SER A 86 -1.44 -9.02 -6.39
CA SER A 86 -0.83 -9.85 -7.43
C SER A 86 -1.28 -11.30 -7.33
N GLU A 87 -1.34 -11.88 -6.13
CA GLU A 87 -1.80 -13.26 -5.91
C GLU A 87 -3.30 -13.43 -6.17
N VAL A 88 -4.12 -12.42 -5.87
CA VAL A 88 -5.53 -12.39 -6.26
C VAL A 88 -5.65 -12.34 -7.78
N ALA A 89 -4.91 -11.46 -8.44
CA ALA A 89 -4.91 -11.34 -9.90
C ALA A 89 -4.51 -12.65 -10.59
N LYS A 90 -3.50 -13.37 -10.07
CA LYS A 90 -3.13 -14.72 -10.56
C LYS A 90 -4.29 -15.71 -10.54
N ARG A 91 -5.11 -15.67 -9.48
CA ARG A 91 -6.27 -16.57 -9.32
C ARG A 91 -7.44 -16.19 -10.22
N LEU A 92 -7.56 -14.92 -10.58
CA LEU A 92 -8.56 -14.43 -11.54
C LEU A 92 -8.20 -14.76 -12.99
N GLY A 93 -6.91 -14.95 -13.30
CA GLY A 93 -6.44 -15.47 -14.58
C GLY A 93 -5.12 -14.85 -15.05
N PRO A 94 -4.43 -15.48 -16.03
CA PRO A 94 -3.14 -15.02 -16.52
C PRO A 94 -3.20 -13.62 -17.14
N ASP A 95 -4.29 -13.28 -17.85
CA ASP A 95 -4.48 -11.97 -18.45
C ASP A 95 -4.64 -10.88 -17.38
N VAL A 96 -5.44 -11.15 -16.33
CA VAL A 96 -5.64 -10.23 -15.21
C VAL A 96 -4.33 -10.00 -14.46
N TYR A 97 -3.57 -11.07 -14.21
CA TYR A 97 -2.25 -10.97 -13.59
C TYR A 97 -1.28 -10.14 -14.41
N GLN A 98 -1.23 -10.37 -15.73
CA GLN A 98 -0.35 -9.62 -16.61
C GLN A 98 -0.75 -8.16 -16.70
N THR A 99 -2.05 -7.85 -16.80
CA THR A 99 -2.54 -6.46 -16.79
C THR A 99 -2.26 -5.77 -15.47
N PHE A 100 -2.45 -6.44 -14.34
CA PHE A 100 -2.22 -5.85 -13.02
C PHE A 100 -0.74 -5.59 -12.75
N THR A 101 0.12 -6.58 -13.02
CA THR A 101 1.55 -6.48 -12.68
C THR A 101 2.39 -5.78 -13.74
N GLU A 102 1.93 -5.79 -14.99
CA GLU A 102 2.73 -5.49 -16.18
C GLU A 102 4.07 -6.23 -16.22
N GLY A 103 4.14 -7.41 -15.59
CA GLY A 103 5.37 -8.18 -15.45
C GLY A 103 6.40 -7.58 -14.49
N ARG A 104 6.04 -6.57 -13.68
CA ARG A 104 6.94 -5.94 -12.69
C ARG A 104 6.61 -6.40 -11.27
N SER A 105 7.64 -6.58 -10.46
CA SER A 105 7.54 -6.62 -9.00
C SER A 105 7.34 -5.21 -8.42
N GLN A 106 6.99 -5.11 -7.13
CA GLN A 106 6.87 -3.82 -6.43
C GLN A 106 8.16 -2.99 -6.51
N HIS A 107 9.33 -3.63 -6.34
CA HIS A 107 10.62 -2.95 -6.45
C HIS A 107 10.89 -2.44 -7.88
N GLU A 108 10.53 -3.21 -8.90
CA GLU A 108 10.66 -2.79 -10.29
C GLU A 108 9.71 -1.64 -10.64
N TRP A 109 8.52 -1.60 -10.03
CA TRP A 109 7.62 -0.45 -10.12
C TRP A 109 8.25 0.81 -9.53
N ILE A 110 8.86 0.72 -8.35
CA ILE A 110 9.54 1.85 -7.70
C ILE A 110 10.64 2.41 -8.61
N LYS A 111 11.50 1.54 -9.16
CA LYS A 111 12.54 1.95 -10.12
C LYS A 111 11.97 2.57 -11.39
N TYR A 112 10.91 1.99 -11.95
CA TYR A 112 10.25 2.52 -13.14
C TYR A 112 9.66 3.92 -12.90
N LEU A 113 8.96 4.11 -11.77
CA LEU A 113 8.35 5.38 -11.40
C LEU A 113 9.40 6.44 -11.05
N HIS A 114 10.49 6.06 -10.39
CA HIS A 114 11.65 6.94 -10.17
C HIS A 114 12.21 7.42 -11.50
N ALA A 115 12.50 6.51 -12.43
CA ALA A 115 13.04 6.87 -13.75
C ALA A 115 12.11 7.83 -14.51
N LYS A 116 10.80 7.56 -14.51
CA LYS A 116 9.78 8.46 -15.10
C LYS A 116 9.73 9.82 -14.42
N THR A 117 9.96 9.87 -13.12
CA THR A 117 10.01 11.13 -12.36
C THR A 117 11.30 11.90 -12.68
N LYS A 118 12.44 11.22 -12.81
CA LYS A 118 13.74 11.83 -13.19
C LYS A 118 13.72 12.35 -14.63
N GLU A 119 13.09 11.65 -15.56
CA GLU A 119 12.87 12.14 -16.94
C GLU A 119 12.18 13.52 -16.96
N ARG A 120 11.27 13.77 -16.00
CA ARG A 120 10.54 15.04 -15.86
C ARG A 120 11.28 16.06 -14.98
N ASN A 121 12.18 15.60 -14.12
CA ASN A 121 12.94 16.40 -13.17
C ASN A 121 14.42 15.99 -13.23
N PRO A 122 15.19 16.46 -14.22
CA PRO A 122 16.55 15.97 -14.47
C PRO A 122 17.53 16.15 -13.29
N GLU A 123 17.28 17.15 -12.44
CA GLU A 123 18.07 17.45 -11.24
C GLU A 123 17.82 16.46 -10.08
N MET A 124 16.85 15.56 -10.20
CA MET A 124 16.56 14.57 -9.17
C MET A 124 17.72 13.55 -9.05
N PRO A 125 18.15 13.18 -7.83
CA PRO A 125 19.20 12.17 -7.66
C PRO A 125 18.84 10.84 -8.31
N ASP A 126 19.86 10.10 -8.74
CA ASP A 126 19.68 8.72 -9.19
C ASP A 126 19.14 7.83 -8.06
N TYR A 127 18.48 6.74 -8.45
CA TYR A 127 17.82 5.85 -7.49
C TYR A 127 18.80 5.31 -6.44
N GLU A 128 20.05 4.97 -6.82
CA GLU A 128 21.06 4.52 -5.86
C GLU A 128 21.62 5.67 -5.00
N GLU A 129 21.67 6.91 -5.52
CA GLU A 129 22.05 8.09 -4.73
C GLU A 129 21.00 8.42 -3.68
N MET A 130 19.72 8.21 -3.99
CA MET A 130 18.63 8.39 -3.01
C MET A 130 18.68 7.38 -1.85
N LYS A 131 19.38 6.25 -2.02
CA LYS A 131 19.51 5.20 -1.00
C LYS A 131 20.68 5.40 -0.05
N THR A 132 21.60 6.32 -0.36
CA THR A 132 22.72 6.59 0.53
C THR A 132 22.30 7.58 1.60
N THR A 133 22.55 7.24 2.87
CA THR A 133 22.38 8.18 3.97
C THR A 133 23.50 9.21 3.86
N VAL A 134 23.16 10.50 3.77
CA VAL A 134 24.16 11.56 4.00
C VAL A 134 24.44 11.53 5.49
N ASP A 135 25.66 11.18 5.89
CA ASP A 135 26.10 11.34 7.28
C ASP A 135 25.92 12.82 7.65
N LEU A 136 24.91 13.11 8.48
CA LEU A 136 24.67 14.43 9.08
C LEU A 136 25.48 14.58 10.36
#